data_AF-A0A1F5Z8F0-F1
#
_entry.id   AF-A0A1F5Z8F0-F1
#
_cell.length_a   1.000
_cell.length_b   1.000
_cell.length_c   1.000
_cell.angle_alpha   90.00
_cell.angle_beta   90.00
_cell.angle_gamma   90.00
#
_symmetry.space_group_name_H-M   'P 1'
#
loop_
_entity.id
_entity.type
_entity.pdbx_description
1 polymer ?
#
loop_
_entity_poly.entity_id
_entity_poly.type
_entity_poly.pdbx_seq_one_letter_code
_entity_poly.pdbx_strand_id
1 'polypeptide(L)'
;MKHILVAAILALLVSIIPLPGTQAHAQSTKEAESEIGGKTPDAGMAESETAAVKIDYTLPYPGILTDHPLYMLKAWRDLIMQIFIIDPVKKIEFQILQSDKFFGMGIMYVSDNKWESAQNVFTRSVNATEQAIKMTAETNQGISKVPVMTIEHIEKSLQKHQELLQEMASGRSGSQKDILTTELERASQLRQKVQQLLAP
;
A
#
# COMPACT_ATOMS: atom_id res chain seq x y z
N MET A 1 16.31 13.35 40.19
CA MET A 1 17.12 12.38 39.40
C MET A 1 16.38 11.95 38.12
N LYS A 2 16.00 12.89 37.24
CA LYS A 2 15.29 12.61 35.97
C LYS A 2 15.83 13.40 34.76
N HIS A 3 16.91 14.17 34.94
CA HIS A 3 17.48 15.01 33.88
C HIS A 3 18.84 14.52 33.36
N ILE A 4 19.37 13.40 33.87
CA ILE A 4 20.68 12.88 33.46
C ILE A 4 20.57 11.86 32.33
N LEU A 5 19.39 11.25 32.10
CA LEU A 5 19.24 10.22 31.06
C LEU A 5 18.95 10.76 29.65
N VAL A 6 18.52 12.02 29.52
CA VAL A 6 18.15 12.62 28.22
C VAL A 6 19.38 13.07 27.41
N ALA A 7 20.56 13.15 28.04
CA ALA A 7 21.79 13.60 27.40
C ALA A 7 22.55 12.50 26.63
N ALA A 8 22.15 11.22 26.73
CA ALA A 8 22.94 10.09 26.21
C ALA A 8 22.56 9.61 24.80
N ILE A 9 21.45 10.10 24.21
CA ILE A 9 20.99 9.64 22.88
C ILE A 9 21.17 10.72 21.79
N LEU A 10 21.54 11.96 22.17
CA LEU A 10 21.75 13.06 21.23
C LEU A 10 23.20 13.16 20.69
N ALA A 11 24.05 12.17 20.96
CA ALA A 11 25.50 12.22 20.70
C ALA A 11 26.00 11.25 19.61
N LEU A 12 25.15 10.84 18.66
CA LEU A 12 25.56 9.97 17.55
C LEU A 12 25.06 10.46 16.18
N LEU A 13 25.14 11.78 15.96
CA LEU A 13 24.69 12.46 14.73
C LEU A 13 25.72 13.45 14.15
N VAL A 14 27.01 13.25 14.40
CA VAL A 14 28.05 14.12 13.81
C VAL A 14 29.26 13.28 13.40
N SER A 15 29.43 13.09 12.10
CA SER A 15 30.71 12.94 11.37
C SER A 15 30.51 12.06 10.14
N ILE A 16 30.42 12.66 8.94
CA ILE A 16 31.10 12.26 7.68
C ILE A 16 30.63 13.26 6.59
N ILE A 17 31.38 14.37 6.43
CA ILE A 17 31.56 15.24 5.25
C ILE A 17 32.94 15.92 5.51
N PRO A 18 33.91 16.14 4.58
CA PRO A 18 33.84 16.54 3.15
C PRO A 18 34.83 15.75 2.22
N LEU A 19 34.92 15.92 0.89
CA LEU A 19 35.37 17.09 0.13
C LEU A 19 35.08 16.98 -1.39
N PRO A 20 35.06 18.13 -2.11
CA PRO A 20 34.75 18.24 -3.53
C PRO A 20 36.02 18.29 -4.41
N GLY A 21 35.86 17.97 -5.68
CA GLY A 21 36.83 18.34 -6.71
C GLY A 21 36.92 17.33 -7.83
N THR A 22 36.27 17.62 -8.97
CA THR A 22 36.86 17.59 -10.32
C THR A 22 35.80 18.13 -11.29
N GLN A 23 36.01 19.34 -11.81
CA GLN A 23 35.40 19.81 -13.05
C GLN A 23 36.48 19.83 -14.14
N ALA A 24 36.15 19.30 -15.31
CA ALA A 24 36.60 19.76 -16.64
C ALA A 24 35.77 18.98 -17.68
N HIS A 25 34.73 19.57 -18.27
CA HIS A 25 34.73 20.31 -19.54
C HIS A 25 35.28 19.51 -20.73
N ALA A 26 34.37 19.09 -21.62
CA ALA A 26 34.58 19.13 -23.07
C ALA A 26 33.21 18.97 -23.77
N GLN A 27 32.69 20.08 -24.28
CA GLN A 27 31.70 20.10 -25.35
C GLN A 27 32.37 19.67 -26.66
N SER A 28 31.71 18.84 -27.46
CA SER A 28 31.87 18.87 -28.92
C SER A 28 30.62 18.34 -29.61
N THR A 29 29.96 19.26 -30.28
CA THR A 29 28.98 19.14 -31.37
C THR A 29 29.17 17.97 -32.33
N LYS A 30 28.07 17.39 -32.83
CA LYS A 30 27.66 17.50 -34.25
C LYS A 30 26.28 16.88 -34.51
N GLU A 31 25.49 17.66 -35.24
CA GLU A 31 24.23 17.32 -35.90
C GLU A 31 24.46 16.30 -37.03
N ALA A 32 23.47 15.44 -37.28
CA ALA A 32 23.16 14.95 -38.62
C ALA A 32 21.70 14.48 -38.66
N GLU A 33 20.94 15.17 -39.49
CA GLU A 33 19.57 14.91 -39.90
C GLU A 33 19.45 13.57 -40.65
N SER A 34 18.28 12.93 -40.57
CA SER A 34 17.74 12.14 -41.67
C SER A 34 16.22 12.19 -41.60
N GLU A 35 15.65 12.94 -42.53
CA GLU A 35 14.23 13.07 -42.78
C GLU A 35 13.69 11.95 -43.69
N ILE A 36 12.42 11.61 -43.41
CA ILE A 36 11.33 11.22 -44.33
C ILE A 36 11.29 9.80 -44.92
N GLY A 37 10.20 9.11 -44.58
CA GLY A 37 9.62 7.99 -45.33
C GLY A 37 8.22 7.68 -44.84
N GLY A 38 7.24 8.50 -45.22
CA GLY A 38 5.83 8.33 -44.83
C GLY A 38 5.13 7.18 -45.55
N LYS A 39 4.22 6.50 -44.84
CA LYS A 39 3.01 5.87 -45.40
C LYS A 39 2.01 5.52 -44.29
N THR A 40 0.94 6.29 -44.17
CA THR A 40 -0.39 5.84 -43.68
C THR A 40 -1.29 5.61 -44.90
N PRO A 41 -2.49 5.00 -44.81
CA PRO A 41 -3.19 4.44 -43.65
C PRO A 41 -3.64 2.98 -43.87
N ASP A 42 -3.83 2.20 -42.80
CA ASP A 42 -4.80 1.10 -42.83
C ASP A 42 -5.69 1.16 -41.60
N ALA A 43 -6.94 0.85 -41.86
CA ALA A 43 -8.09 1.05 -41.01
C ALA A 43 -8.24 -0.12 -40.02
N GLY A 44 -8.85 0.20 -38.89
CA GLY A 44 -9.76 -0.71 -38.22
C GLY A 44 -9.10 -1.82 -37.43
N MET A 45 -8.82 -1.52 -36.16
CA MET A 45 -9.27 -2.34 -35.04
C MET A 45 -9.31 -1.42 -33.82
N ALA A 46 -10.48 -0.82 -33.59
CA ALA A 46 -10.81 -0.28 -32.30
C ALA A 46 -11.07 -1.47 -31.37
N GLU A 47 -9.99 -2.08 -30.87
CA GLU A 47 -10.05 -2.77 -29.59
C GLU A 47 -10.23 -1.66 -28.54
N SER A 48 -11.50 -1.45 -28.17
CA SER A 48 -11.82 -0.84 -26.89
C SER A 48 -11.41 -1.83 -25.80
N GLU A 49 -10.10 -1.97 -25.59
CA GLU A 49 -9.60 -2.40 -24.29
C GLU A 49 -10.15 -1.39 -23.30
N THR A 50 -11.07 -1.83 -22.46
CA THR A 50 -11.44 -1.12 -21.25
C THR A 50 -10.16 -1.01 -20.42
N ALA A 51 -9.40 0.07 -20.63
CA ALA A 51 -8.19 0.35 -19.91
C ALA A 51 -8.55 0.32 -18.42
N ALA A 52 -8.11 -0.75 -17.74
CA ALA A 52 -8.30 -0.88 -16.31
C ALA A 52 -7.70 0.38 -15.67
N VAL A 53 -8.50 1.10 -14.89
CA VAL A 53 -8.07 2.35 -14.26
C VAL A 53 -6.96 2.00 -13.28
N LYS A 54 -5.72 2.30 -13.67
CA LYS A 54 -4.54 2.07 -12.84
C LYS A 54 -4.52 3.08 -11.71
N ILE A 55 -4.53 2.60 -10.49
CA ILE A 55 -4.49 3.44 -9.29
C ILE A 55 -3.03 3.70 -8.93
N ASP A 56 -2.68 4.99 -8.87
CA ASP A 56 -1.37 5.45 -8.40
C ASP A 56 -1.31 5.38 -6.87
N TYR A 57 -0.98 4.18 -6.37
CA TYR A 57 -0.76 3.91 -4.96
C TYR A 57 0.26 2.78 -4.83
N THR A 58 1.38 3.06 -4.16
CA THR A 58 2.44 2.08 -3.95
C THR A 58 2.16 1.30 -2.67
N LEU A 59 1.97 -0.01 -2.78
CA LEU A 59 1.81 -0.86 -1.61
C LEU A 59 3.13 -0.97 -0.83
N PRO A 60 3.11 -0.79 0.51
CA PRO A 60 4.25 -1.05 1.36
C PRO A 60 4.69 -2.51 1.31
N TYR A 61 6.01 -2.73 1.29
CA TYR A 61 6.57 -4.07 1.30
C TYR A 61 6.30 -4.78 2.64
N PRO A 62 5.83 -6.04 2.63
CA PRO A 62 5.45 -6.76 3.86
C PRO A 62 6.63 -7.21 4.74
N GLY A 63 7.81 -7.38 4.14
CA GLY A 63 8.99 -7.91 4.84
C GLY A 63 8.90 -9.42 5.04
N ILE A 64 8.69 -9.85 6.28
CA ILE A 64 8.73 -11.25 6.70
C ILE A 64 7.33 -11.88 6.60
N LEU A 65 7.23 -13.00 5.86
CA LEU A 65 6.00 -13.79 5.69
C LEU A 65 5.65 -14.59 6.95
N THR A 66 4.38 -15.03 7.06
CA THR A 66 3.88 -15.75 8.26
C THR A 66 4.52 -17.12 8.48
N ASP A 67 5.14 -17.70 7.45
CA ASP A 67 5.75 -19.04 7.51
C ASP A 67 7.14 -19.04 8.16
N HIS A 68 7.75 -17.86 8.35
CA HIS A 68 9.12 -17.75 8.86
C HIS A 68 9.13 -17.70 10.40
N PRO A 69 10.06 -18.37 11.10
CA PRO A 69 10.12 -18.36 12.57
C PRO A 69 10.27 -16.94 13.17
N LEU A 70 11.00 -16.06 12.48
CA LEU A 70 11.14 -14.65 12.90
C LEU A 70 9.84 -13.82 12.76
N TYR A 71 8.78 -14.36 12.15
CA TYR A 71 7.48 -13.69 12.08
C TYR A 71 6.92 -13.42 13.48
N MET A 72 7.17 -14.31 14.45
CA MET A 72 6.73 -14.14 15.84
C MET A 72 7.25 -12.82 16.43
N LEU A 73 8.52 -12.49 16.18
CA LEU A 73 9.12 -11.24 16.66
C LEU A 73 8.48 -10.01 16.00
N LYS A 74 8.21 -10.09 14.68
CA LYS A 74 7.48 -9.06 13.95
C LYS A 74 6.06 -8.87 14.51
N ALA A 75 5.33 -9.95 14.76
CA ALA A 75 3.98 -9.90 15.29
C ALA A 75 3.95 -9.28 16.70
N TRP A 76 4.93 -9.62 17.55
CA TRP A 76 5.07 -9.02 18.87
C TRP A 76 5.37 -7.52 18.81
N ARG A 77 6.30 -7.10 17.94
CA ARG A 77 6.55 -5.67 17.69
C ARG A 77 5.28 -4.96 17.24
N ASP A 78 4.53 -5.52 16.30
CA ASP A 78 3.31 -4.90 15.77
C ASP A 78 2.23 -4.76 16.86
N LEU A 79 2.12 -5.74 17.76
CA LEU A 79 1.24 -5.68 18.93
C LEU A 79 1.66 -4.57 19.90
N ILE A 80 2.95 -4.43 20.19
CA ILE A 80 3.48 -3.33 21.02
C ILE A 80 3.10 -1.99 20.38
N MET A 81 3.36 -1.81 19.08
CA MET A 81 3.00 -0.58 18.40
C MET A 81 1.51 -0.26 18.52
N GLN A 82 0.64 -1.26 18.34
CA GLN A 82 -0.82 -1.07 18.48
C GLN A 82 -1.25 -0.60 19.88
N ILE A 83 -0.53 -1.03 20.93
CA ILE A 83 -0.80 -0.65 22.32
C ILE A 83 -0.25 0.74 22.64
N PHE A 84 0.94 1.07 22.12
CA PHE A 84 1.63 2.32 22.45
C PHE A 84 1.17 3.54 21.62
N ILE A 85 0.46 3.34 20.51
CA ILE A 85 -0.13 4.46 19.75
C ILE A 85 -1.40 4.96 20.47
N ILE A 86 -1.26 6.12 21.12
CA ILE A 86 -2.33 6.78 21.88
C ILE A 86 -3.23 7.63 20.97
N ASP A 87 -2.63 8.32 20.00
CA ASP A 87 -3.36 9.20 19.07
C ASP A 87 -4.30 8.39 18.17
N PRO A 88 -5.61 8.71 18.11
CA PRO A 88 -6.59 7.95 17.36
C PRO A 88 -6.35 7.99 15.83
N VAL A 89 -5.93 9.14 15.30
CA VAL A 89 -5.64 9.30 13.87
C VAL A 89 -4.41 8.48 13.50
N LYS A 90 -3.35 8.53 14.33
CA LYS A 90 -2.17 7.68 14.13
C LYS A 90 -2.48 6.20 14.27
N LYS A 91 -3.45 5.84 15.10
CA LYS A 91 -3.89 4.45 15.24
C LYS A 91 -4.63 3.97 14.00
N ILE A 92 -5.46 4.82 13.40
CA ILE A 92 -6.13 4.55 12.10
C ILE A 92 -5.09 4.37 11.00
N GLU A 93 -4.15 5.31 10.85
CA GLU A 93 -3.05 5.21 9.87
C GLU A 93 -2.24 3.91 10.05
N PHE A 94 -1.98 3.52 11.29
CA PHE A 94 -1.31 2.26 11.59
C PHE A 94 -2.12 1.04 11.14
N GLN A 95 -3.44 1.03 11.32
CA GLN A 95 -4.29 -0.08 10.85
C GLN A 95 -4.30 -0.18 9.32
N ILE A 96 -4.34 0.94 8.61
CA ILE A 96 -4.23 0.98 7.14
C ILE A 96 -2.89 0.40 6.70
N LEU A 97 -1.79 0.83 7.34
CA LEU A 97 -0.46 0.32 7.05
C LEU A 97 -0.36 -1.20 7.27
N GLN A 98 -0.98 -1.72 8.33
CA GLN A 98 -1.01 -3.15 8.58
C GLN A 98 -1.85 -3.89 7.54
N SER A 99 -3.00 -3.33 7.14
CA SER A 99 -3.83 -3.86 6.07
C SER A 99 -3.04 -4.04 4.77
N ASP A 100 -2.35 -2.98 4.33
CA ASP A 100 -1.60 -3.01 3.08
C ASP A 100 -0.45 -4.03 3.12
N LYS A 101 0.23 -4.17 4.26
CA LYS A 101 1.27 -5.21 4.44
C LYS A 101 0.67 -6.61 4.38
N PHE A 102 -0.48 -6.84 5.02
CA PHE A 102 -1.15 -8.13 4.95
C PHE A 102 -1.58 -8.46 3.52
N PHE A 103 -2.08 -7.47 2.80
CA PHE A 103 -2.44 -7.62 1.39
C PHE A 103 -1.22 -7.96 0.52
N GLY A 104 -0.11 -7.24 0.71
CA GLY A 104 1.17 -7.52 0.06
C GLY A 104 1.67 -8.94 0.33
N MET A 105 1.54 -9.46 1.55
CA MET A 105 1.84 -10.88 1.84
C MET A 105 0.93 -11.82 1.06
N GLY A 106 -0.35 -11.47 0.90
CA GLY A 106 -1.31 -12.26 0.12
C GLY A 106 -0.87 -12.41 -1.33
N ILE A 107 -0.43 -11.31 -1.96
CA ILE A 107 0.12 -11.33 -3.32
C ILE A 107 1.34 -12.26 -3.42
N MET A 108 2.24 -12.21 -2.43
CA MET A 108 3.40 -13.11 -2.39
C MET A 108 2.98 -14.58 -2.27
N TYR A 109 2.02 -14.89 -1.40
CA TYR A 109 1.51 -16.26 -1.26
C TYR A 109 0.77 -16.76 -2.50
N VAL A 110 0.03 -15.89 -3.20
CA VAL A 110 -0.58 -16.21 -4.49
C VAL A 110 0.49 -16.54 -5.53
N SER A 111 1.60 -15.80 -5.54
CA SER A 111 2.74 -16.05 -6.43
C SER A 111 3.42 -17.39 -6.13
N ASP A 112 3.47 -17.78 -4.85
CA ASP A 112 4.01 -19.05 -4.38
C ASP A 112 3.00 -20.23 -4.47
N ASN A 113 1.80 -20.03 -5.04
CA ASN A 113 0.70 -21.01 -5.07
C ASN A 113 0.21 -21.51 -3.69
N LYS A 114 0.48 -20.75 -2.62
CA LYS A 114 0.05 -21.05 -1.24
C LYS A 114 -1.30 -20.41 -0.93
N TRP A 115 -2.36 -20.92 -1.54
CA TRP A 115 -3.71 -20.32 -1.52
C TRP A 115 -4.34 -20.20 -0.14
N GLU A 116 -4.16 -21.19 0.72
CA GLU A 116 -4.67 -21.13 2.10
C GLU A 116 -3.99 -20.01 2.90
N SER A 117 -2.65 -19.90 2.80
CA SER A 117 -1.89 -18.81 3.42
C SER A 117 -2.31 -17.44 2.84
N ALA A 118 -2.53 -17.36 1.52
CA ALA A 118 -3.01 -16.14 0.86
C ALA A 118 -4.38 -15.71 1.41
N GLN A 119 -5.35 -16.63 1.47
CA GLN A 119 -6.69 -16.34 2.00
C GLN A 119 -6.62 -15.85 3.46
N ASN A 120 -5.79 -16.50 4.28
CA ASN A 120 -5.60 -16.13 5.69
C ASN A 120 -5.07 -14.70 5.85
N VAL A 121 -4.08 -14.29 5.05
CA VAL A 121 -3.54 -12.93 5.13
C VAL A 121 -4.43 -11.89 4.45
N PHE A 122 -5.15 -12.22 3.36
CA PHE A 122 -6.17 -11.32 2.80
C PHE A 122 -7.27 -11.04 3.81
N THR A 123 -7.74 -12.06 4.53
CA THR A 123 -8.71 -11.86 5.62
C THR A 123 -8.17 -10.94 6.70
N ARG A 124 -6.89 -11.06 7.07
CA ARG A 124 -6.25 -10.12 8.02
C ARG A 124 -6.17 -8.70 7.49
N SER A 125 -5.92 -8.51 6.19
CA SER A 125 -5.94 -7.20 5.55
C SER A 125 -7.33 -6.55 5.64
N VAL A 126 -8.38 -7.30 5.28
CA VAL A 126 -9.77 -6.82 5.38
C VAL A 126 -10.12 -6.46 6.82
N ASN A 127 -9.77 -7.31 7.79
CA ASN A 127 -10.08 -7.05 9.20
C ASN A 127 -9.36 -5.81 9.74
N ALA A 128 -8.11 -5.57 9.34
CA ALA A 128 -7.38 -4.36 9.72
C ALA A 128 -8.02 -3.10 9.10
N THR A 129 -8.46 -3.18 7.84
CA THR A 129 -9.18 -2.07 7.18
C THR A 129 -10.52 -1.80 7.85
N GLU A 130 -11.28 -2.85 8.17
CA GLU A 130 -12.55 -2.71 8.90
C GLU A 130 -12.34 -2.06 10.27
N GLN A 131 -11.26 -2.43 10.97
CA GLN A 131 -10.89 -1.78 12.22
C GLN A 131 -10.55 -0.29 12.03
N ALA A 132 -9.83 0.07 10.96
CA ALA A 132 -9.54 1.46 10.61
C ALA A 132 -10.83 2.27 10.34
N ILE A 133 -11.77 1.71 9.58
CA ILE A 133 -13.07 2.32 9.26
C ILE A 133 -13.89 2.51 10.55
N LYS A 134 -13.95 1.49 11.40
CA LYS A 134 -14.65 1.56 12.69
C LYS A 134 -14.07 2.67 13.58
N MET A 135 -12.76 2.69 13.76
CA MET A 135 -12.08 3.74 14.53
C MET A 135 -12.30 5.13 13.95
N THR A 136 -12.39 5.24 12.62
CA THR A 136 -12.69 6.50 11.93
C THR A 136 -14.10 7.00 12.28
N ALA A 137 -15.10 6.12 12.17
CA ALA A 137 -16.49 6.44 12.52
C ALA A 137 -16.63 6.82 14.00
N GLU A 138 -16.02 6.05 14.91
CA GLU A 138 -16.02 6.34 16.35
C GLU A 138 -15.35 7.68 16.67
N THR A 139 -14.19 7.95 16.05
CA THR A 139 -13.48 9.22 16.24
C THR A 139 -14.34 10.38 15.74
N ASN A 140 -14.95 10.26 14.56
CA ASN A 140 -15.80 11.30 13.98
C ASN A 140 -17.10 11.55 14.76
N GLN A 141 -17.58 10.61 15.55
CA GLN A 141 -18.72 10.82 16.46
C GLN A 141 -18.32 11.56 17.75
N GLY A 142 -17.02 11.57 18.09
CA GLY A 142 -16.49 12.23 19.27
C GLY A 142 -16.20 13.73 19.08
N ILE A 143 -15.41 14.26 20.01
CA ILE A 143 -14.95 15.67 20.00
C ILE A 143 -13.91 15.90 18.90
N SER A 144 -13.09 14.89 18.60
CA SER A 144 -12.08 14.94 17.55
C SER A 144 -12.69 14.61 16.20
N LYS A 145 -12.05 15.02 15.10
CA LYS A 145 -12.41 14.63 13.75
C LYS A 145 -11.19 14.05 13.05
N VAL A 146 -11.40 12.99 12.29
CA VAL A 146 -10.36 12.42 11.45
C VAL A 146 -10.13 13.34 10.25
N PRO A 147 -8.88 13.70 9.92
CA PRO A 147 -8.58 14.48 8.73
C PRO A 147 -9.08 13.77 7.47
N VAL A 148 -9.68 14.53 6.54
CA VAL A 148 -10.18 14.01 5.26
C VAL A 148 -9.09 13.22 4.51
N MET A 149 -7.85 13.72 4.52
CA MET A 149 -6.70 13.03 3.92
C MET A 149 -6.48 11.60 4.43
N THR A 150 -6.77 11.33 5.71
CA THR A 150 -6.66 9.98 6.28
C THR A 150 -7.78 9.08 5.74
N ILE A 151 -8.98 9.61 5.55
CA ILE A 151 -10.11 8.86 4.99
C ILE A 151 -9.88 8.57 3.50
N GLU A 152 -9.39 9.55 2.75
CA GLU A 152 -8.95 9.38 1.36
C GLU A 152 -7.82 8.35 1.23
N HIS A 153 -6.92 8.27 2.21
CA HIS A 153 -5.87 7.26 2.24
C HIS A 153 -6.45 5.84 2.37
N ILE A 154 -7.47 5.64 3.23
CA ILE A 154 -8.20 4.36 3.29
C ILE A 154 -8.81 4.03 1.93
N GLU A 155 -9.45 5.01 1.27
CA GLU A 155 -10.06 4.79 -0.03
C GLU A 155 -9.02 4.38 -1.09
N LYS A 156 -7.90 5.09 -1.18
CA LYS A 156 -6.82 4.79 -2.14
C LYS A 156 -6.21 3.41 -1.93
N SER A 157 -5.99 3.02 -0.67
CA SER A 157 -5.53 1.65 -0.32
C SER A 157 -6.54 0.60 -0.83
N LEU A 158 -7.82 0.77 -0.54
CA LEU A 158 -8.88 -0.15 -1.01
C LEU A 158 -9.00 -0.19 -2.53
N GLN A 159 -8.92 0.96 -3.21
CA GLN A 159 -8.91 1.03 -4.67
C GLN A 159 -7.75 0.21 -5.24
N LYS A 160 -6.55 0.30 -4.63
CA LYS A 160 -5.41 -0.50 -5.06
C LYS A 160 -5.59 -1.99 -4.80
N HIS A 161 -6.17 -2.36 -3.65
CA HIS A 161 -6.50 -3.76 -3.36
C HIS A 161 -7.49 -4.32 -4.39
N GLN A 162 -8.51 -3.56 -4.77
CA GLN A 162 -9.49 -3.96 -5.79
C GLN A 162 -8.83 -4.15 -7.16
N GLU A 163 -7.99 -3.21 -7.60
CA GLU A 163 -7.24 -3.30 -8.87
C GLU A 163 -6.43 -4.61 -8.92
N LEU A 164 -5.65 -4.87 -7.87
CA LEU A 164 -4.76 -6.03 -7.83
C LEU A 164 -5.52 -7.35 -7.68
N LEU A 165 -6.63 -7.38 -6.94
CA LEU A 165 -7.50 -8.56 -6.87
C LEU A 165 -8.15 -8.86 -8.22
N GLN A 166 -8.61 -7.83 -8.94
CA GLN A 166 -9.16 -7.98 -10.29
C GLN A 166 -8.11 -8.50 -11.26
N GLU A 167 -6.91 -7.91 -11.25
CA GLU A 167 -5.77 -8.36 -12.05
C GLU A 167 -5.42 -9.82 -11.74
N MET A 168 -5.32 -10.20 -10.47
CA MET A 168 -5.01 -11.57 -10.07
C MET A 168 -6.13 -12.55 -10.44
N ALA A 169 -7.40 -12.13 -10.42
CA ALA A 169 -8.54 -12.99 -10.75
C ALA A 169 -8.67 -13.23 -12.26
N SER A 170 -8.19 -12.28 -13.09
CA SER A 170 -8.14 -12.41 -14.54
C SER A 170 -7.28 -13.60 -14.94
N GLY A 171 -7.86 -14.51 -15.74
CA GLY A 171 -7.17 -15.73 -16.20
C GLY A 171 -7.14 -16.89 -15.21
N ARG A 172 -7.77 -16.77 -14.02
CA ARG A 172 -7.92 -17.90 -13.08
C ARG A 172 -9.33 -18.50 -13.13
N SER A 173 -9.47 -19.74 -12.64
CA SER A 173 -10.75 -20.46 -12.59
C SER A 173 -10.88 -21.32 -11.33
N GLY A 174 -12.10 -21.73 -11.00
CA GLY A 174 -12.40 -22.57 -9.83
C GLY A 174 -12.05 -21.88 -8.51
N SER A 175 -11.66 -22.68 -7.51
CA SER A 175 -11.42 -22.21 -6.13
C SER A 175 -10.47 -21.02 -6.01
N GLN A 176 -9.46 -20.92 -6.89
CA GLN A 176 -8.53 -19.79 -6.90
C GLN A 176 -9.23 -18.47 -7.25
N LYS A 177 -10.10 -18.51 -8.27
CA LYS A 177 -10.91 -17.36 -8.66
C LYS A 177 -11.88 -17.01 -7.55
N ASP A 178 -12.53 -18.02 -6.95
CA ASP A 178 -13.53 -17.83 -5.90
C ASP A 178 -12.94 -17.11 -4.67
N ILE A 179 -11.72 -17.49 -4.25
CA ILE A 179 -11.00 -16.81 -3.16
C ILE A 179 -10.81 -15.32 -3.50
N LEU A 180 -10.28 -15.01 -4.69
CA LEU A 180 -9.99 -13.64 -5.09
C LEU A 180 -11.25 -12.79 -5.28
N THR A 181 -12.32 -13.36 -5.86
CA THR A 181 -13.59 -12.65 -6.04
C THR A 181 -14.30 -12.40 -4.71
N THR A 182 -14.19 -13.33 -3.75
CA THR A 182 -14.72 -13.13 -2.39
C THR A 182 -14.02 -11.95 -1.72
N GLU A 183 -12.70 -11.89 -1.78
CA GLU A 183 -11.95 -10.77 -1.20
C GLU A 183 -12.19 -9.46 -1.94
N LEU A 184 -12.42 -9.50 -3.26
CA LEU A 184 -12.79 -8.33 -4.06
C LEU A 184 -14.16 -7.77 -3.64
N GLU A 185 -15.13 -8.64 -3.37
CA GLU A 185 -16.44 -8.23 -2.88
C GLU A 185 -16.32 -7.56 -1.49
N ARG A 186 -15.57 -8.18 -0.57
CA ARG A 186 -15.30 -7.61 0.76
C ARG A 186 -14.64 -6.23 0.67
N ALA A 187 -13.62 -6.08 -0.18
CA ALA A 187 -12.95 -4.80 -0.41
C ALA A 187 -13.93 -3.74 -0.98
N SER A 188 -14.84 -4.16 -1.87
CA SER A 188 -15.86 -3.29 -2.45
C SER A 188 -16.87 -2.81 -1.42
N GLN A 189 -17.33 -3.69 -0.54
CA GLN A 189 -18.22 -3.33 0.58
C GLN A 189 -17.53 -2.36 1.54
N LEU A 190 -16.26 -2.59 1.87
CA LEU A 190 -15.50 -1.66 2.72
C LEU A 190 -15.31 -0.30 2.05
N ARG A 191 -15.06 -0.24 0.74
CA ARG A 191 -14.92 1.02 0.02
C ARG A 191 -16.21 1.84 0.05
N GLN A 192 -17.37 1.19 -0.10
CA GLN A 192 -18.67 1.86 0.06
C GLN A 192 -18.83 2.46 1.47
N LYS A 193 -18.43 1.74 2.52
CA LYS A 193 -18.43 2.27 3.89
C LYS A 193 -17.52 3.50 4.03
N VAL A 194 -16.34 3.50 3.41
CA VAL A 194 -15.43 4.66 3.42
C VAL A 194 -16.02 5.86 2.69
N GLN A 195 -16.67 5.65 1.54
CA GLN A 195 -17.32 6.72 0.79
C GLN A 195 -18.46 7.38 1.57
N GLN A 196 -19.18 6.62 2.40
CA GLN A 196 -20.17 7.18 3.33
C GLN A 196 -19.54 8.08 4.40
N LEU A 197 -18.28 7.85 4.77
CA LEU A 197 -17.54 8.71 5.70
C LEU A 197 -16.98 9.99 5.05
N LEU A 198 -16.89 10.02 3.72
CA LEU A 198 -16.50 11.20 2.94
C LEU A 198 -17.69 12.06 2.52
N ALA A 199 -18.92 11.53 2.61
CA ALA A 199 -20.12 12.28 2.28
C ALA A 199 -20.27 13.49 3.25
N PRO A 200 -20.61 14.68 2.72
CA PRO A 200 -20.74 15.91 3.50
C PRO A 200 -21.90 15.89 4.50
#